data_AF-A0A1I7KF50-F1
#
_entry.id   AF-A0A1I7KF50-F1
#
_cell.length_a   1.000
_cell.length_b   1.000
_cell.length_c   1.000
_cell.angle_alpha   90.00
_cell.angle_beta   90.00
_cell.angle_gamma   90.00
#
_symmetry.space_group_name_H-M   'P 1'
#
loop_
_entity.id
_entity.type
_entity.pdbx_description
1 polymer ?
#
loop_
_entity_poly.entity_id
_entity_poly.type
_entity_poly.pdbx_seq_one_letter_code
_entity_poly.pdbx_strand_id
1 'polypeptide(L)'
;MDAIPVYLNITAEGARINPQQFDSDEHALMMFMSWRSNDTVVQALVTGSERIKYYFNKQDNQQEWREEEALMIRFGPLIGHIPLSESGIANARQFPRYYNRLIAVMPDRFNPGTGERPLLLFSRRRAREAMQNANLPKMSPGTNWTGVIARRLPRGYIVDVGGFSTWLPLSLVDFGVVQPRELGIGEMVTVKIMPERSGKTIVVSRKDAMDNPYDLHKGKYINGSHVVGQVRVVRGSNGYAVLHDGVSVRFRRGGEREMFRTGTWVSLRITGRNEEEKVLLGTVEGVIAQPVA
;
A
#
# COMPACT_ATOMS: atom_id res chain seq x y z
N MET A 1 -36.45 6.72 8.39
CA MET A 1 -35.12 7.30 8.15
C MET A 1 -34.25 6.18 7.66
N ASP A 2 -33.93 6.19 6.37
CA ASP A 2 -33.20 5.13 5.70
C ASP A 2 -31.79 5.02 6.29
N ALA A 3 -31.46 3.85 6.84
CA ALA A 3 -30.14 3.58 7.36
C ALA A 3 -29.16 3.60 6.18
N ILE A 4 -28.38 4.69 6.10
CA ILE A 4 -27.30 4.84 5.12
C ILE A 4 -26.34 3.67 5.34
N PRO A 5 -26.14 2.76 4.37
CA PRO A 5 -25.11 1.74 4.49
C PRO A 5 -23.76 2.44 4.59
N VAL A 6 -23.08 2.28 5.73
CA VAL A 6 -21.73 2.82 5.95
C VAL A 6 -20.78 2.03 5.04
N TYR A 7 -20.37 2.65 3.94
CA TYR A 7 -19.42 2.08 3.00
C TYR A 7 -18.10 1.77 3.69
N LEU A 8 -17.71 0.51 3.64
CA LEU A 8 -16.68 -0.01 4.50
C LEU A 8 -15.55 -0.54 3.61
N ASN A 9 -14.67 0.40 3.27
CA ASN A 9 -13.46 0.35 2.44
C ASN A 9 -13.15 -0.98 1.71
N ILE A 10 -13.55 -1.05 0.44
CA ILE A 10 -13.19 -2.12 -0.49
C ILE A 10 -11.99 -1.77 -1.39
N THR A 11 -11.36 -0.60 -1.25
CA THR A 11 -10.33 -0.17 -2.23
C THR A 11 -9.01 -0.89 -2.05
N ALA A 12 -8.62 -1.21 -0.81
CA ALA A 12 -7.44 -2.01 -0.49
C ALA A 12 -7.48 -2.51 0.95
N GLU A 13 -6.91 -3.70 1.19
CA GLU A 13 -6.69 -4.21 2.54
C GLU A 13 -5.72 -3.30 3.31
N GLY A 14 -6.13 -2.86 4.50
CA GLY A 14 -5.31 -2.00 5.35
C GLY A 14 -5.39 -0.51 5.04
N ALA A 15 -6.21 -0.11 4.07
CA ALA A 15 -6.40 1.31 3.77
C ALA A 15 -7.19 2.00 4.90
N ARG A 16 -6.69 3.17 5.32
CA ARG A 16 -7.26 3.98 6.41
C ARG A 16 -8.24 5.01 5.86
N ILE A 17 -9.28 4.55 5.18
CA ILE A 17 -10.32 5.42 4.62
C ILE A 17 -11.58 5.23 5.46
N ASN A 18 -12.07 6.33 6.06
CA ASN A 18 -13.27 6.38 6.90
C ASN A 18 -13.31 5.28 7.98
N PRO A 19 -12.45 5.34 9.01
CA PRO A 19 -12.43 4.34 10.07
C PRO A 19 -13.78 4.27 10.79
N GLN A 20 -14.20 3.05 11.14
CA GLN A 20 -15.42 2.83 11.92
C GLN A 20 -15.27 3.50 13.30
N GLN A 21 -16.32 4.17 13.74
CA GLN A 21 -16.42 4.71 15.10
C GLN A 21 -17.48 3.93 15.86
N PHE A 22 -17.17 3.60 17.10
CA PHE A 22 -18.06 2.89 18.01
C PHE A 22 -18.13 3.66 19.31
N ASP A 23 -19.35 3.86 19.79
CA ASP A 23 -19.59 4.67 21.00
C ASP A 23 -19.60 3.82 22.28
N SER A 24 -19.86 2.51 22.15
CA SER A 24 -19.91 1.56 23.27
C SER A 24 -19.75 0.10 22.83
N ASP A 25 -19.54 -0.80 23.79
CA ASP A 25 -19.49 -2.26 23.59
C ASP A 25 -20.80 -2.80 23.02
N GLU A 26 -21.94 -2.31 23.52
CA GLU A 26 -23.28 -2.69 23.02
C GLU A 26 -23.48 -2.23 21.58
N HIS A 27 -23.06 -1.00 21.25
CA HIS A 27 -23.11 -0.49 19.88
C HIS A 27 -22.25 -1.38 18.97
N ALA A 28 -21.02 -1.71 19.37
CA ALA A 28 -20.18 -2.60 18.60
C ALA A 28 -20.79 -4.00 18.42
N LEU A 29 -21.43 -4.59 19.44
CA LEU A 29 -22.07 -5.90 19.33
C LEU A 29 -23.30 -5.87 18.40
N MET A 30 -24.12 -4.82 18.46
CA MET A 30 -25.23 -4.62 17.53
C MET A 30 -24.73 -4.48 16.09
N MET A 31 -23.67 -3.70 15.87
CA MET A 31 -23.05 -3.55 14.56
C MET A 31 -22.46 -4.87 14.05
N PHE A 32 -21.84 -5.67 14.92
CA PHE A 32 -21.35 -7.00 14.56
C PHE A 32 -22.49 -7.88 14.01
N MET A 33 -23.63 -7.95 14.72
CA MET A 33 -24.77 -8.76 14.29
C MET A 33 -25.36 -8.23 12.97
N SER A 34 -25.54 -6.92 12.84
CA SER A 34 -26.08 -6.29 11.63
C SER A 34 -25.17 -6.49 10.41
N TRP A 35 -23.86 -6.25 10.56
CA TRP A 35 -22.88 -6.38 9.48
C TRP A 35 -22.61 -7.82 9.08
N ARG A 36 -22.75 -8.77 10.02
CA ARG A 36 -22.75 -10.21 9.71
C ARG A 36 -23.90 -10.57 8.77
N SER A 37 -25.11 -10.09 9.04
CA SER A 37 -26.28 -10.37 8.21
C SER A 37 -26.21 -9.74 6.82
N ASN A 38 -25.40 -8.70 6.64
CA ASN A 38 -25.24 -7.95 5.39
C ASN A 38 -23.91 -8.23 4.67
N ASP A 39 -23.16 -9.25 5.08
CA ASP A 39 -21.84 -9.60 4.51
C ASP A 39 -20.92 -8.37 4.34
N THR A 40 -20.88 -7.51 5.36
CA THR A 40 -20.16 -6.25 5.30
C THR A 40 -18.67 -6.47 5.53
N VAL A 41 -17.85 -5.99 4.58
CA VAL A 41 -16.38 -6.01 4.70
C VAL A 41 -15.92 -4.92 5.64
N VAL A 42 -15.20 -5.26 6.70
CA VAL A 42 -14.68 -4.31 7.68
C VAL A 42 -13.17 -4.27 7.79
N GLN A 43 -12.60 -3.11 8.11
CA GLN A 43 -11.17 -3.00 8.42
C GLN A 43 -10.97 -3.12 9.92
N ALA A 44 -10.12 -4.06 10.35
CA ALA A 44 -9.85 -4.31 11.77
C ALA A 44 -8.34 -4.40 12.04
N LEU A 45 -7.90 -3.85 13.18
CA LEU A 45 -6.49 -3.83 13.56
C LEU A 45 -6.11 -5.16 14.19
N VAL A 46 -5.11 -5.84 13.63
CA VAL A 46 -4.55 -7.05 14.25
C VAL A 46 -3.68 -6.64 15.44
N THR A 47 -4.05 -7.13 16.62
CA THR A 47 -3.38 -6.84 17.88
C THR A 47 -2.50 -7.99 18.38
N GLY A 48 -2.70 -9.21 17.86
CA GLY A 48 -1.92 -10.38 18.25
C GLY A 48 -2.48 -11.67 17.68
N SER A 49 -2.21 -12.78 18.37
CA SER A 49 -2.82 -14.08 18.10
C SER A 49 -3.10 -14.83 19.38
N GLU A 50 -4.06 -15.75 19.33
CA GLU A 50 -4.46 -16.58 20.44
C GLU A 50 -4.96 -17.94 19.90
N ARG A 51 -4.74 -19.01 20.66
CA ARG A 51 -5.34 -20.30 20.36
C ARG A 51 -6.77 -20.33 20.88
N ILE A 52 -7.71 -20.58 19.99
CA ILE A 52 -9.14 -20.57 20.33
C ILE A 52 -9.75 -21.96 20.15
N LYS A 53 -10.78 -22.24 20.96
CA LYS A 53 -11.63 -23.40 20.83
C LYS A 53 -13.07 -22.94 20.61
N TYR A 54 -13.67 -23.40 19.51
CA TYR A 54 -15.02 -23.02 19.13
C TYR A 54 -15.71 -24.19 18.43
N TYR A 55 -17.03 -24.14 18.35
CA TYR A 55 -17.81 -25.14 17.64
C TYR A 55 -18.60 -24.52 16.49
N PHE A 56 -19.04 -25.38 15.58
CA PHE A 56 -20.03 -25.01 14.58
C PHE A 56 -21.10 -26.09 14.49
N ASN A 57 -22.33 -25.64 14.24
CA ASN A 57 -23.46 -26.53 14.06
C ASN A 57 -23.43 -27.03 12.61
N LYS A 58 -23.41 -28.35 12.43
CA LYS A 58 -23.65 -29.00 11.14
C LYS A 58 -25.14 -28.96 10.79
N GLN A 59 -25.45 -29.26 9.53
CA GLN A 59 -26.82 -29.37 9.04
C GLN A 59 -27.67 -30.38 9.84
N ASP A 60 -27.03 -31.43 10.40
CA ASP A 60 -27.68 -32.43 11.24
C ASP A 60 -27.79 -32.05 12.74
N ASN A 61 -27.67 -30.76 13.06
CA ASN A 61 -27.69 -30.25 14.45
C ASN A 61 -26.58 -30.80 15.38
N GLN A 62 -25.58 -31.50 14.82
CA GLN A 62 -24.40 -31.93 15.55
C GLN A 62 -23.37 -30.80 15.65
N GLN A 63 -22.77 -30.65 16.83
CA GLN A 63 -21.67 -29.71 17.05
C GLN A 63 -20.34 -30.37 16.69
N GLU A 64 -19.60 -29.76 15.77
CA GLU A 64 -18.19 -30.10 15.54
C GLU A 64 -17.31 -29.07 16.23
N TRP A 65 -16.47 -29.55 17.16
CA TRP A 65 -15.47 -28.75 17.85
C TRP A 65 -14.23 -28.57 16.98
N ARG A 66 -13.70 -27.36 16.99
CA ARG A 66 -12.42 -27.01 16.36
C ARG A 66 -11.55 -26.26 17.34
N GLU A 67 -10.26 -26.51 17.21
CA GLU A 67 -9.24 -25.82 17.98
C GLU A 67 -8.10 -25.46 17.03
N GLU A 68 -7.82 -24.17 16.91
CA GLU A 68 -6.79 -23.66 16.02
C GLU A 68 -6.27 -22.30 16.50
N GLU A 69 -5.11 -21.91 15.97
CA GLU A 69 -4.57 -20.56 16.15
C GLU A 69 -5.44 -19.54 15.40
N ALA A 70 -5.68 -18.39 16.00
CA ALA A 70 -6.43 -17.29 15.40
C ALA A 70 -5.70 -15.96 15.54
N LEU A 71 -5.86 -15.07 14.55
CA LEU A 71 -5.48 -13.67 14.71
C LEU A 71 -6.46 -13.00 15.66
N MET A 72 -5.94 -12.23 16.60
CA MET A 72 -6.73 -11.35 17.47
C MET A 72 -6.82 -9.98 16.82
N ILE A 73 -8.04 -9.48 16.65
CA ILE A 73 -8.32 -8.17 16.05
C ILE A 73 -9.10 -7.29 17.02
N ARG A 74 -8.92 -5.97 16.89
CA ARG A 74 -9.75 -4.97 17.54
C ARG A 74 -10.91 -4.55 16.64
N PHE A 75 -12.13 -4.68 17.14
CA PHE A 75 -13.36 -4.24 16.51
C PHE A 75 -14.07 -3.25 17.45
N GLY A 76 -13.72 -1.97 17.32
CA GLY A 76 -14.09 -0.96 18.31
C GLY A 76 -13.49 -1.29 19.69
N PRO A 77 -14.31 -1.34 20.76
CA PRO A 77 -13.85 -1.78 22.08
C PRO A 77 -13.76 -3.32 22.19
N LEU A 78 -14.38 -4.06 21.27
CA LEU A 78 -14.46 -5.52 21.34
C LEU A 78 -13.22 -6.18 20.72
N ILE A 79 -12.97 -7.42 21.19
CA ILE A 79 -11.95 -8.30 20.62
C ILE A 79 -12.64 -9.31 19.72
N GLY A 80 -12.14 -9.42 18.48
CA GLY A 80 -12.53 -10.45 17.53
C GLY A 80 -11.39 -11.40 17.23
N HIS A 81 -11.74 -12.54 16.66
CA HIS A 81 -10.80 -13.57 16.26
C HIS A 81 -11.01 -13.98 14.81
N ILE A 82 -9.92 -14.20 14.08
CA ILE A 82 -9.94 -14.76 12.73
C ILE A 82 -9.22 -16.10 12.80
N PRO A 83 -9.94 -17.23 12.79
CA PRO A 83 -9.32 -18.54 12.80
C PRO A 83 -8.36 -18.72 11.62
N LEU A 84 -7.30 -19.52 11.78
CA LEU A 84 -6.31 -19.77 10.73
C LEU A 84 -6.99 -20.20 9.42
N SER A 85 -7.96 -21.11 9.51
CA SER A 85 -8.79 -21.58 8.37
C SER A 85 -9.50 -20.45 7.60
N GLU A 86 -9.88 -19.36 8.28
CA GLU A 86 -10.60 -18.21 7.70
C GLU A 86 -9.69 -16.98 7.46
N SER A 87 -8.41 -17.09 7.79
CA SER A 87 -7.43 -16.01 7.62
C SER A 87 -6.91 -15.88 6.18
N GLY A 88 -6.93 -16.97 5.42
CA GLY A 88 -6.25 -17.08 4.13
C GLY A 88 -4.71 -17.13 4.26
N ILE A 89 -4.19 -17.41 5.46
CA ILE A 89 -2.77 -17.55 5.77
C ILE A 89 -2.44 -19.04 5.85
N ALA A 90 -1.37 -19.47 5.18
CA ALA A 90 -1.03 -20.89 5.09
C ALA A 90 -0.61 -21.52 6.43
N ASN A 91 -0.05 -20.73 7.35
CA ASN A 91 0.46 -21.20 8.64
C ASN A 91 0.47 -20.06 9.67
N ALA A 92 0.06 -20.36 10.91
CA ALA A 92 0.09 -19.45 12.05
C ALA A 92 1.46 -18.82 12.33
N ARG A 93 2.58 -19.47 11.96
CA ARG A 93 3.93 -18.87 12.03
C ARG A 93 4.07 -17.55 11.25
N GLN A 94 3.15 -17.26 10.33
CA GLN A 94 3.12 -16.03 9.55
C GLN A 94 2.29 -14.92 10.19
N PHE A 95 1.53 -15.20 11.25
CA PHE A 95 0.69 -14.23 11.96
C PHE A 95 1.45 -12.97 12.41
N PRO A 96 2.69 -13.06 12.93
CA PRO A 96 3.44 -11.86 13.33
C PRO A 96 3.63 -10.82 12.21
N ARG A 97 3.54 -11.23 10.94
CA ARG A 97 3.63 -10.31 9.79
C ARG A 97 2.44 -9.36 9.70
N TYR A 98 1.32 -9.69 10.34
CA TYR A 98 0.08 -8.92 10.30
C TYR A 98 -0.12 -8.07 11.56
N TYR A 99 0.67 -8.26 12.61
CA TYR A 99 0.55 -7.49 13.84
C TYR A 99 0.71 -5.99 13.58
N ASN A 100 -0.10 -5.19 14.27
CA ASN A 100 -0.17 -3.74 14.11
C ASN A 100 -0.52 -3.30 12.67
N ARG A 101 -1.26 -4.14 11.93
CA ARG A 101 -1.80 -3.80 10.60
C ARG A 101 -3.31 -3.89 10.60
N LEU A 102 -3.93 -3.00 9.83
CA LEU A 102 -5.33 -3.12 9.49
C LEU A 102 -5.45 -4.18 8.39
N ILE A 103 -6.46 -5.04 8.53
CA ILE A 103 -6.84 -6.05 7.53
C ILE A 103 -8.33 -6.01 7.28
N ALA A 104 -8.73 -6.43 6.10
CA ALA A 104 -10.12 -6.62 5.72
C ALA A 104 -10.63 -7.92 6.31
N VAL A 105 -11.77 -7.85 7.00
CA VAL A 105 -12.40 -8.96 7.72
C VAL A 105 -13.90 -8.82 7.57
N MET A 106 -14.64 -9.91 7.69
CA MET A 106 -16.10 -9.89 7.65
C MET A 106 -16.60 -10.57 8.92
N PRO A 107 -17.56 -9.99 9.65
CA PRO A 107 -18.20 -10.68 10.77
C PRO A 107 -18.75 -12.03 10.29
N ASP A 108 -18.35 -13.12 10.93
CA ASP A 108 -18.73 -14.48 10.49
C ASP A 108 -19.71 -15.13 11.45
N ARG A 109 -19.37 -15.22 12.74
CA ARG A 109 -20.25 -15.83 13.74
C ARG A 109 -19.93 -15.37 15.16
N PHE A 110 -20.98 -15.32 15.96
CA PHE A 110 -20.86 -15.27 17.41
C PHE A 110 -20.83 -16.70 17.94
N ASN A 111 -19.81 -17.06 18.70
CA ASN A 111 -19.77 -18.30 19.45
C ASN A 111 -19.77 -17.96 20.94
N PRO A 112 -20.76 -18.42 21.74
CA PRO A 112 -20.76 -18.18 23.18
C PRO A 112 -19.55 -18.80 23.91
N GLY A 113 -18.81 -19.67 23.23
CA GLY A 113 -17.54 -20.25 23.65
C GLY A 113 -17.71 -21.57 24.41
N THR A 114 -16.57 -22.16 24.78
CA THR A 114 -16.41 -23.08 25.92
C THR A 114 -15.53 -22.53 27.03
N GLY A 115 -15.03 -21.30 26.86
CA GLY A 115 -14.06 -20.67 27.75
C GLY A 115 -14.66 -19.52 28.57
N GLU A 116 -13.79 -18.68 29.14
CA GLU A 116 -14.16 -17.57 30.03
C GLU A 116 -14.90 -16.41 29.36
N ARG A 117 -14.87 -16.31 28.02
CA ARG A 117 -15.51 -15.22 27.25
C ARG A 117 -16.11 -15.71 25.94
N PRO A 118 -17.19 -15.04 25.45
CA PRO A 118 -17.71 -15.28 24.11
C PRO A 118 -16.68 -14.89 23.03
N LEU A 119 -16.74 -15.57 21.89
CA LEU A 119 -15.87 -15.35 20.74
C LEU A 119 -16.65 -14.70 19.59
N LEU A 120 -16.17 -13.54 19.15
CA LEU A 120 -16.61 -12.89 17.92
C LEU A 120 -15.68 -13.34 16.80
N LEU A 121 -16.17 -14.23 15.95
CA LEU A 121 -15.39 -14.79 14.85
C LEU A 121 -15.63 -13.98 13.58
N PHE A 122 -14.53 -13.75 12.87
CA PHE A 122 -14.48 -13.01 11.61
C PHE A 122 -13.77 -13.85 10.54
N SER A 123 -14.05 -13.56 9.27
CA SER A 123 -13.37 -14.16 8.12
C SER A 123 -12.68 -13.12 7.26
N ARG A 124 -11.35 -13.24 7.13
CA ARG A 124 -10.56 -12.44 6.18
C ARG A 124 -10.70 -12.98 4.76
N ARG A 125 -10.82 -14.31 4.61
CA ARG A 125 -11.00 -14.95 3.30
C ARG A 125 -12.28 -14.46 2.63
N ARG A 126 -13.42 -14.52 3.31
CA ARG A 126 -14.71 -14.01 2.80
C ARG A 126 -14.64 -12.52 2.47
N ALA A 127 -13.98 -11.72 3.32
CA ALA A 127 -13.79 -10.30 3.07
C ALA A 127 -13.01 -10.03 1.77
N ARG A 128 -11.90 -10.74 1.55
CA ARG A 128 -11.11 -10.62 0.32
C ARG A 128 -11.88 -11.06 -0.91
N GLU A 129 -12.61 -12.18 -0.83
CA GLU A 129 -13.47 -12.67 -1.92
C GLU A 129 -14.55 -11.65 -2.27
N ALA A 130 -15.22 -11.06 -1.28
CA ALA A 130 -16.23 -10.02 -1.49
C ALA A 130 -15.63 -8.76 -2.14
N MET A 131 -14.48 -8.28 -1.66
CA MET A 131 -13.76 -7.15 -2.28
C MET A 131 -13.39 -7.46 -3.73
N GLN A 132 -12.86 -8.65 -4.00
CA GLN A 132 -12.46 -9.06 -5.35
C GLN A 132 -13.66 -9.07 -6.29
N ASN A 133 -14.77 -9.69 -5.89
CA ASN A 133 -15.99 -9.76 -6.70
C ASN A 133 -16.58 -8.37 -6.99
N ALA A 134 -16.56 -7.47 -6.00
CA ALA A 134 -17.08 -6.11 -6.16
C ALA A 134 -16.19 -5.21 -7.05
N ASN A 135 -14.88 -5.45 -7.06
CA ASN A 135 -13.91 -4.58 -7.73
C ASN A 135 -13.45 -5.09 -9.09
N LEU A 136 -13.51 -6.41 -9.34
CA LEU A 136 -13.05 -7.02 -10.59
C LEU A 136 -13.63 -6.33 -11.85
N PRO A 137 -14.94 -5.97 -11.91
CA PRO A 137 -15.49 -5.28 -13.08
C PRO A 137 -14.93 -3.87 -13.30
N LYS A 138 -14.42 -3.24 -12.23
CA LYS A 138 -13.91 -1.86 -12.23
C LYS A 138 -12.40 -1.80 -12.49
N MET A 139 -11.69 -2.91 -12.34
CA MET A 139 -10.23 -2.99 -12.51
C MET A 139 -9.85 -3.26 -13.97
N SER A 140 -10.10 -2.28 -14.85
CA SER A 140 -9.64 -2.32 -16.24
C SER A 140 -8.27 -1.66 -16.41
N PRO A 141 -7.47 -2.05 -17.41
CA PRO A 141 -6.20 -1.40 -17.72
C PRO A 141 -6.36 0.12 -17.88
N GLY A 142 -5.46 0.87 -17.29
CA GLY A 142 -5.46 2.33 -17.30
C GLY A 142 -6.26 3.00 -16.16
N THR A 143 -7.01 2.25 -15.37
CA THR A 143 -7.72 2.80 -14.20
C THR A 143 -6.77 3.04 -13.03
N ASN A 144 -6.99 4.14 -12.30
CA ASN A 144 -6.25 4.47 -11.09
C ASN A 144 -6.98 3.93 -9.85
N TRP A 145 -6.21 3.36 -8.94
CA TRP A 145 -6.69 2.75 -7.71
C TRP A 145 -5.83 3.15 -6.52
N THR A 146 -6.43 3.18 -5.34
CA THR A 146 -5.68 3.27 -4.09
C THR A 146 -5.28 1.85 -3.67
N GLY A 147 -3.99 1.64 -3.45
CA GLY A 147 -3.41 0.38 -2.98
C GLY A 147 -2.65 0.56 -1.67
N VAL A 148 -2.37 -0.56 -0.99
CA VAL A 148 -1.56 -0.59 0.24
C VAL A 148 -0.37 -1.52 0.05
N ILE A 149 0.83 -1.06 0.39
CA ILE A 149 2.03 -1.90 0.32
C ILE A 149 1.94 -3.02 1.36
N ALA A 150 1.80 -4.26 0.90
CA ALA A 150 1.70 -5.43 1.78
C ALA A 150 3.08 -6.01 2.14
N ARG A 151 4.02 -5.99 1.18
CA ARG A 151 5.36 -6.57 1.33
C ARG A 151 6.37 -5.97 0.35
N ARG A 152 7.62 -5.83 0.80
CA ARG A 152 8.81 -5.61 -0.05
C ARG A 152 9.38 -6.94 -0.55
N LEU A 153 9.67 -7.04 -1.85
CA LEU A 153 10.44 -8.13 -2.48
C LEU A 153 11.67 -7.53 -3.14
N PRO A 154 12.80 -8.24 -3.35
CA PRO A 154 14.02 -7.61 -3.90
C PRO A 154 13.79 -6.76 -5.18
N ARG A 155 12.93 -7.23 -6.09
CA ARG A 155 12.65 -6.59 -7.40
C ARG A 155 11.41 -5.67 -7.45
N GLY A 156 10.74 -5.43 -6.32
CA GLY A 156 9.55 -4.58 -6.29
C GLY A 156 8.75 -4.71 -5.00
N TYR A 157 7.44 -4.49 -5.10
CA TYR A 157 6.50 -4.52 -3.97
C TYR A 157 5.29 -5.36 -4.33
N ILE A 158 4.73 -6.05 -3.33
CA ILE A 158 3.38 -6.59 -3.40
C ILE A 158 2.45 -5.54 -2.82
N VAL A 159 1.45 -5.15 -3.60
CA VAL A 159 0.48 -4.11 -3.25
C VAL A 159 -0.91 -4.74 -3.24
N ASP A 160 -1.64 -4.59 -2.15
CA ASP A 160 -3.05 -4.96 -2.13
C ASP A 160 -3.87 -3.87 -2.82
N VAL A 161 -4.62 -4.26 -3.84
CA VAL A 161 -5.48 -3.37 -4.62
C VAL A 161 -6.81 -4.09 -4.84
N GLY A 162 -7.89 -3.54 -4.30
CA GLY A 162 -9.24 -4.07 -4.45
C GLY A 162 -9.44 -5.49 -3.89
N GLY A 163 -8.59 -5.93 -2.95
CA GLY A 163 -8.57 -7.30 -2.44
C GLY A 163 -7.67 -8.26 -3.25
N PHE A 164 -7.05 -7.79 -4.33
CA PHE A 164 -6.07 -8.54 -5.12
C PHE A 164 -4.65 -8.25 -4.65
N SER A 165 -3.82 -9.30 -4.60
CA SER A 165 -2.37 -9.14 -4.45
C SER A 165 -1.75 -8.83 -5.81
N THR A 166 -1.30 -7.59 -6.00
CA THR A 166 -0.74 -7.10 -7.25
C THR A 166 0.79 -6.93 -7.17
N TRP A 167 1.44 -6.85 -8.32
CA TRP A 167 2.89 -6.68 -8.43
C TRP A 167 3.24 -5.26 -8.89
N LEU A 168 4.06 -4.55 -8.12
CA LEU A 168 4.62 -3.25 -8.45
C LEU A 168 6.14 -3.38 -8.66
N PRO A 169 6.62 -3.47 -9.91
CA PRO A 169 8.04 -3.50 -10.23
C PRO A 169 8.77 -2.23 -9.77
N LEU A 170 10.04 -2.36 -9.36
CA LEU A 170 10.90 -1.21 -8.99
C LEU A 170 10.96 -0.12 -10.08
N SER A 171 10.96 -0.51 -11.36
CA SER A 171 10.99 0.43 -12.49
C SER A 171 9.71 1.25 -12.67
N LEU A 172 8.61 0.84 -12.04
CA LEU A 172 7.29 1.46 -12.13
C LEU A 172 6.87 2.17 -10.84
N VAL A 173 7.78 2.32 -9.86
CA VAL A 173 7.47 3.00 -8.59
C VAL A 173 7.50 4.52 -8.73
N ASP A 174 8.47 5.06 -9.47
CA ASP A 174 8.68 6.52 -9.58
C ASP A 174 9.37 6.91 -10.90
N PHE A 175 9.34 8.19 -11.25
CA PHE A 175 9.99 8.78 -12.43
C PHE A 175 11.50 9.01 -12.25
N GLY A 176 12.03 8.88 -11.04
CA GLY A 176 13.44 9.15 -10.74
C GLY A 176 14.41 8.20 -11.43
N VAL A 177 15.55 8.74 -11.87
CA VAL A 177 16.66 8.00 -12.49
C VAL A 177 17.42 7.09 -11.49
N VAL A 178 17.06 7.16 -10.21
CA VAL A 178 17.74 6.48 -9.09
C VAL A 178 16.70 5.86 -8.18
N GLN A 179 17.10 4.77 -7.50
CA GLN A 179 16.29 3.91 -6.64
C GLN A 179 15.06 4.66 -6.10
N PRO A 180 13.85 4.22 -6.47
CA PRO A 180 12.64 4.90 -6.05
C PRO A 180 12.59 4.98 -4.53
N ARG A 181 11.89 5.99 -4.02
CA ARG A 181 11.59 6.12 -2.59
C ARG A 181 11.20 4.75 -2.04
N GLU A 182 11.86 4.33 -0.96
CA GLU A 182 11.46 3.10 -0.28
C GLU A 182 10.05 3.31 0.28
N LEU A 183 9.12 2.48 -0.17
CA LEU A 183 7.73 2.55 0.28
C LEU A 183 7.60 1.67 1.52
N GLY A 184 7.08 2.26 2.59
CA GLY A 184 6.88 1.57 3.86
C GLY A 184 5.80 0.50 3.73
N ILE A 185 5.92 -0.59 4.48
CA ILE A 185 4.84 -1.57 4.56
C ILE A 185 3.64 -0.94 5.29
N GLY A 186 2.45 -1.03 4.71
CA GLY A 186 1.25 -0.35 5.17
C GLY A 186 1.06 1.06 4.60
N GLU A 187 2.00 1.56 3.79
CA GLU A 187 1.86 2.84 3.09
C GLU A 187 0.76 2.76 2.02
N MET A 188 -0.12 3.76 1.99
CA MET A 188 -1.13 3.93 0.95
C MET A 188 -0.51 4.63 -0.26
N VAL A 189 -0.74 4.08 -1.44
CA VAL A 189 -0.23 4.61 -2.70
C VAL A 189 -1.31 4.60 -3.77
N THR A 190 -1.28 5.58 -4.68
CA THR A 190 -2.10 5.54 -5.89
C THR A 190 -1.34 4.79 -6.98
N VAL A 191 -1.99 3.83 -7.62
CA VAL A 191 -1.41 3.00 -8.67
C VAL A 191 -2.37 2.88 -9.85
N LYS A 192 -1.81 2.71 -11.04
CA LYS A 192 -2.53 2.49 -12.28
C LYS A 192 -2.45 1.02 -12.66
N ILE A 193 -3.57 0.43 -13.07
CA ILE A 193 -3.59 -0.95 -13.57
C ILE A 193 -2.91 -1.01 -14.93
N MET A 194 -1.89 -1.85 -15.06
CA MET A 194 -1.18 -2.04 -16.32
C MET A 194 -1.88 -3.11 -17.17
N PRO A 195 -1.78 -3.02 -18.51
CA PRO A 195 -2.29 -4.06 -19.40
C PRO A 195 -1.47 -5.35 -19.28
N GLU A 196 -0.19 -5.24 -18.93
CA GLU A 196 0.70 -6.40 -18.75
C GLU A 196 0.31 -7.21 -17.52
N ARG A 197 0.45 -8.53 -17.63
CA ARG A 197 0.28 -9.45 -16.50
C ARG A 197 1.58 -10.21 -16.28
N SER A 198 1.93 -10.42 -15.01
CA SER A 198 3.06 -11.27 -14.63
C SER A 198 2.51 -12.64 -14.24
N GLY A 199 2.30 -13.50 -15.23
CA GLY A 199 1.57 -14.77 -15.05
C GLY A 199 0.11 -14.52 -14.67
N LYS A 200 -0.31 -14.98 -13.50
CA LYS A 200 -1.66 -14.74 -12.96
C LYS A 200 -1.80 -13.42 -12.18
N THR A 201 -0.70 -12.70 -11.97
CA THR A 201 -0.66 -11.51 -11.11
C THR A 201 -0.84 -10.23 -11.94
N ILE A 202 -1.72 -9.34 -11.46
CA ILE A 202 -1.93 -8.01 -12.04
C ILE A 202 -0.69 -7.16 -11.79
N VAL A 203 -0.18 -6.51 -12.83
CA VAL A 203 0.91 -5.53 -12.71
C VAL A 203 0.30 -4.15 -12.51
N VAL A 204 0.87 -3.38 -11.58
CA VAL A 204 0.46 -2.00 -11.31
C VAL A 204 1.65 -1.06 -11.39
N SER A 205 1.38 0.20 -11.72
CA SER A 205 2.38 1.25 -11.87
C SER A 205 1.99 2.45 -11.02
N ARG A 206 2.84 2.81 -10.05
CA ARG A 206 2.68 4.06 -9.31
C ARG A 206 3.12 5.24 -10.17
N LYS A 207 4.20 5.06 -10.94
CA LYS A 207 4.73 6.05 -11.87
C LYS A 207 3.65 6.53 -12.85
N ASP A 208 2.92 5.62 -13.49
CA ASP A 208 1.93 6.01 -14.51
C ASP A 208 0.62 6.54 -13.92
N ALA A 209 0.44 6.45 -12.60
CA ALA A 209 -0.65 7.09 -11.87
C ALA A 209 -0.30 8.52 -11.43
N MET A 210 0.98 8.91 -11.50
CA MET A 210 1.47 10.22 -11.14
C MET A 210 1.73 11.05 -12.39
N ASP A 211 1.56 12.37 -12.27
CA ASP A 211 1.99 13.29 -13.30
C ASP A 211 3.51 13.35 -13.38
N ASN A 212 4.05 13.39 -14.59
CA ASN A 212 5.50 13.46 -14.77
C ASN A 212 6.01 14.86 -14.35
N PRO A 213 6.91 14.95 -13.35
CA PRO A 213 7.45 16.24 -12.91
C PRO A 213 8.07 17.08 -14.02
N TYR A 214 8.69 16.43 -15.02
CA TYR A 214 9.23 17.12 -16.18
C TYR A 214 8.13 17.82 -16.98
N ASP A 215 7.03 17.12 -17.29
CA ASP A 215 5.93 17.70 -18.06
C ASP A 215 5.24 18.84 -17.30
N LEU A 216 5.11 18.71 -15.98
CA LEU A 216 4.54 19.73 -15.11
C LEU A 216 5.39 20.99 -14.95
N HIS A 217 6.72 20.86 -14.94
CA HIS A 217 7.61 21.93 -14.49
C HIS A 217 8.68 22.35 -15.50
N LYS A 218 8.79 21.72 -16.68
CA LYS A 218 9.78 22.10 -17.70
C LYS A 218 9.70 23.58 -18.10
N GLY A 219 8.50 24.16 -18.10
CA GLY A 219 8.30 25.58 -18.42
C GLY A 219 8.91 26.56 -17.41
N LYS A 220 9.21 26.12 -16.19
CA LYS A 220 9.84 26.96 -15.15
C LYS A 220 11.33 27.18 -15.39
N TYR A 221 11.98 26.28 -16.13
CA TYR A 221 13.43 26.24 -16.26
C TYR A 221 13.87 26.66 -17.67
N ILE A 222 14.46 27.84 -17.79
CA ILE A 222 14.98 28.36 -19.06
C ILE A 222 16.45 28.03 -19.25
N ASN A 223 16.91 28.03 -20.51
CA ASN A 223 18.32 27.81 -20.78
C ASN A 223 19.18 28.92 -20.15
N GLY A 224 20.28 28.55 -19.50
CA GLY A 224 21.13 29.45 -18.72
C GLY A 224 20.70 29.66 -17.27
N SER A 225 19.56 29.13 -16.82
CA SER A 225 19.13 29.24 -15.42
C SER A 225 20.11 28.53 -14.48
N HIS A 226 20.34 29.13 -13.32
CA HIS A 226 21.06 28.51 -12.20
C HIS A 226 20.04 27.86 -11.26
N VAL A 227 20.14 26.54 -11.08
CA VAL A 227 19.21 25.76 -10.27
C VAL A 227 19.96 24.90 -9.26
N VAL A 228 19.27 24.55 -8.19
CA VAL A 228 19.81 23.71 -7.13
C VAL A 228 19.17 22.34 -7.21
N GLY A 229 19.99 21.30 -7.17
CA GLY A 229 19.52 19.91 -7.18
C GLY A 229 20.36 19.01 -6.30
N GLN A 230 19.75 17.93 -5.81
CA GLN A 230 20.46 16.89 -5.10
C GLN A 230 20.96 15.84 -6.10
N VAL A 231 22.27 15.57 -6.10
CA VAL A 231 22.88 14.50 -6.89
C VAL A 231 22.34 13.16 -6.41
N ARG A 232 21.70 12.42 -7.32
CA ARG A 232 21.16 11.09 -7.01
C ARG A 232 22.07 9.99 -7.51
N VAL A 233 22.60 10.08 -8.73
CA VAL A 233 23.51 9.07 -9.30
C VAL A 233 24.66 9.74 -10.01
N VAL A 234 25.84 9.14 -9.87
CA VAL A 234 27.03 9.47 -10.63
C VAL A 234 27.53 8.17 -11.27
N ARG A 235 27.70 8.17 -12.60
CA ARG A 235 28.26 7.07 -13.38
C ARG A 235 29.40 7.61 -14.24
N GLY A 236 30.63 7.46 -13.77
CA GLY A 236 31.81 7.98 -14.46
C GLY A 236 31.74 9.51 -14.62
N SER A 237 31.72 9.98 -15.86
CA SER A 237 31.65 11.40 -16.21
C SER A 237 30.22 11.94 -16.33
N ASN A 238 29.18 11.12 -16.19
CA ASN A 238 27.78 11.54 -16.26
C ASN A 238 27.09 11.36 -14.91
N GLY A 239 26.12 12.20 -14.60
CA GLY A 239 25.31 12.08 -13.40
C GLY A 239 23.91 12.63 -13.59
N TYR A 240 23.07 12.37 -12.59
CA TYR A 240 21.72 12.87 -12.49
C TYR A 240 21.53 13.55 -11.16
N ALA A 241 21.02 14.77 -11.20
CA ALA A 241 20.55 15.53 -10.05
C ALA A 241 19.03 15.71 -10.15
N VAL A 242 18.36 15.78 -9.00
CA VAL A 242 16.91 16.02 -8.93
C VAL A 242 16.68 17.37 -8.28
N LEU A 243 15.91 18.22 -8.96
CA LEU A 243 15.51 19.54 -8.47
C LEU A 243 14.41 19.40 -7.40
N HIS A 244 14.14 20.48 -6.65
CA HIS A 244 13.10 20.48 -5.61
C HIS A 244 11.71 20.11 -6.16
N ASP A 245 11.43 20.49 -7.40
CA ASP A 245 10.19 20.18 -8.13
C ASP A 245 10.14 18.73 -8.68
N GLY A 246 11.15 17.89 -8.41
CA GLY A 246 11.21 16.52 -8.89
C GLY A 246 11.74 16.34 -10.32
N VAL A 247 12.02 17.43 -11.03
CA VAL A 247 12.61 17.38 -12.39
C VAL A 247 14.05 16.86 -12.31
N SER A 248 14.37 15.90 -13.18
CA SER A 248 15.73 15.35 -13.29
C SER A 248 16.59 16.16 -14.26
N VAL A 249 17.82 16.49 -13.85
CA VAL A 249 18.85 17.13 -14.66
C VAL A 249 19.98 16.15 -14.88
N ARG A 250 20.24 15.81 -16.15
CA ARG A 250 21.43 15.08 -16.57
C ARG A 250 22.59 16.06 -16.70
N PHE A 251 23.66 15.78 -15.98
CA PHE A 251 24.86 16.60 -16.04
C PHE A 251 26.09 15.81 -16.45
N ARG A 252 27.02 16.50 -17.11
CA ARG A 252 28.36 15.99 -17.37
C ARG A 252 29.33 16.61 -16.36
N ARG A 253 30.23 15.80 -15.83
CA ARG A 253 31.28 16.21 -14.90
C ARG A 253 32.25 17.16 -15.63
N GLY A 254 32.45 18.36 -15.09
CA GLY A 254 33.51 19.27 -15.50
C GLY A 254 34.77 19.04 -14.65
N GLY A 255 35.91 18.78 -15.28
CA GLY A 255 37.23 18.75 -14.62
C GLY A 255 37.49 17.65 -13.58
N GLU A 256 38.77 17.40 -13.27
CA GLU A 256 39.21 16.27 -12.45
C GLU A 256 39.03 16.44 -10.93
N ARG A 257 38.66 17.62 -10.42
CA ARG A 257 38.92 17.97 -9.01
C ARG A 257 37.81 17.68 -7.99
N GLU A 258 36.58 17.33 -8.38
CA GLU A 258 35.51 17.07 -7.40
C GLU A 258 34.89 15.66 -7.55
N MET A 259 35.02 14.85 -6.49
CA MET A 259 34.28 13.59 -6.36
C MET A 259 32.85 13.88 -5.90
N PHE A 260 31.92 13.95 -6.85
CA PHE A 260 30.49 14.02 -6.54
C PHE A 260 30.04 12.69 -5.93
N ARG A 261 29.49 12.75 -4.72
CA ARG A 261 28.86 11.61 -4.05
C ARG A 261 27.35 11.71 -4.21
N THR A 262 26.68 10.57 -4.24
CA THR A 262 25.21 10.53 -4.12
C THR A 262 24.80 11.19 -2.81
N GLY A 263 23.77 12.05 -2.87
CA GLY A 263 23.23 12.79 -1.73
C GLY A 263 23.75 14.23 -1.60
N THR A 264 24.84 14.59 -2.31
CA THR A 264 25.40 15.94 -2.33
C THR A 264 24.46 16.91 -3.05
N TRP A 265 24.37 18.16 -2.57
CA TRP A 265 23.64 19.23 -3.26
C TRP A 265 24.58 20.02 -4.15
N VAL A 266 24.13 20.34 -5.35
CA VAL A 266 24.93 21.03 -6.37
C VAL A 266 24.15 22.18 -6.98
N SER A 267 24.85 23.24 -7.35
CA SER A 267 24.36 24.24 -8.29
C SER A 267 24.62 23.77 -9.72
N LEU A 268 23.60 23.88 -10.55
CA LEU A 268 23.60 23.45 -11.94
C LEU A 268 23.18 24.61 -12.82
N ARG A 269 23.90 24.80 -13.92
CA ARG A 269 23.43 25.65 -15.01
C ARG A 269 22.71 24.80 -16.04
N ILE A 270 21.46 25.13 -16.33
CA ILE A 270 20.70 24.47 -17.39
C ILE A 270 21.29 24.88 -18.75
N THR A 271 21.60 23.89 -19.58
CA THR A 271 22.19 24.07 -20.92
C THR A 271 21.23 23.66 -22.04
N GLY A 272 20.19 22.90 -21.70
CA GLY A 272 19.20 22.44 -22.66
C GLY A 272 18.21 21.46 -22.05
N ARG A 273 17.49 20.74 -22.91
CA ARG A 273 16.49 19.74 -22.52
C ARG A 273 16.49 18.60 -23.52
N ASN A 274 16.19 17.40 -23.04
CA ASN A 274 15.90 16.24 -23.85
C ASN A 274 14.42 15.88 -23.67
N GLU A 275 13.60 16.16 -24.69
CA GLU A 275 12.15 15.90 -24.65
C GLU A 275 11.83 14.40 -24.72
N GLU A 276 12.67 13.57 -25.36
CA GLU A 276 12.46 12.13 -25.45
C GLU A 276 12.70 11.44 -24.10
N GLU A 277 13.82 11.76 -23.45
CA GLU A 277 14.16 11.24 -22.13
C GLU A 277 13.39 11.93 -21.00
N LYS A 278 12.68 13.03 -21.30
CA LYS A 278 12.00 13.89 -20.32
C LYS A 278 12.93 14.32 -19.18
N VAL A 279 14.12 14.80 -19.54
CA VAL A 279 15.13 15.31 -18.60
C VAL A 279 15.67 16.66 -19.06
N LEU A 280 16.09 17.48 -18.11
CA LEU A 280 16.87 18.68 -18.40
C LEU A 280 18.34 18.32 -18.57
N LEU A 281 19.07 19.11 -19.35
CA LEU A 281 20.51 19.01 -19.51
C LEU A 281 21.18 20.18 -18.78
N GLY A 282 22.28 19.91 -18.10
CA GLY A 282 23.01 20.96 -17.40
C GLY A 282 24.47 20.63 -17.12
N THR A 283 25.16 21.62 -16.58
CA THR A 283 26.55 21.52 -16.12
C THR A 283 26.60 21.87 -14.63
N VAL A 284 27.33 21.09 -13.85
CA VAL A 284 27.57 21.40 -12.43
C VAL A 284 28.52 22.59 -12.36
N GLU A 285 28.14 23.62 -11.62
CA GLU A 285 28.97 24.80 -11.38
C GLU A 285 29.69 24.74 -10.02
N GLY A 286 29.09 24.07 -9.03
CA GLY A 286 29.73 23.83 -7.75
C GLY A 286 28.89 22.98 -6.81
N VAL A 287 29.53 22.52 -5.74
CA VAL A 287 28.87 21.88 -4.60
C VAL A 287 28.37 22.95 -3.63
N ILE A 288 27.15 22.78 -3.14
CA ILE A 288 26.58 23.66 -2.12
C ILE A 288 26.31 22.88 -0.83
N ALA A 289 26.20 23.61 0.28
CA ALA A 289 25.73 23.02 1.53
C ALA A 289 24.32 22.45 1.36
N GLN A 290 23.98 21.43 2.16
CA GLN A 290 22.59 20.98 2.23
C GLN A 290 21.70 22.18 2.57
N PRO A 291 20.63 22.43 1.80
CA PRO A 291 19.69 23.49 2.13
C PRO A 291 19.11 23.21 3.51
N VAL A 292 19.14 24.23 4.38
CA VAL A 292 18.47 24.17 5.68
C VAL A 292 16.97 24.16 5.40
N ALA A 293 16.29 23.13 5.89
CA ALA A 293 14.85 22.93 5.73
C ALA A 293 14.02 24.02 6.42
#